data_AF-A0A8C2WTU8-F1
#
_entry.id   AF-A0A8C2WTU8-F1
#
_cell.length_a   1.000
_cell.length_b   1.000
_cell.length_c   1.000
_cell.angle_alpha   90.00
_cell.angle_beta   90.00
_cell.angle_gamma   90.00
#
_symmetry.space_group_name_H-M   'P 1'
#
loop_
_entity.id
_entity.type
_entity.pdbx_description
1 polymer ?
#
loop_
_entity_poly.entity_id
_entity_poly.type
_entity_poly.pdbx_seq_one_letter_code
_entity_poly.pdbx_strand_id
1 'polypeptide(L)'
;TKKKKLVAPALSLSLDDLRRLGVASGARLQPEGDHSEPGALEREDVVDGRGTRWRCFSTGEPPQESRVNMSVLEPFLRVLSHGGYYGDGMNDIIVFSSCYLPRNCLENYQYVMDHLFRYVVGTLDLMVAENYVMVYLCAGGQKDKLPGISWLKECYTTINRRYRLRKNLKGFYVVHPTWYIKALATIIKPFISSKFSRKLQFVASLPDLSHLVPTEHVQIPDCVARYDQNLSR
;
A
#
# COMPACT_ATOMS: atom_id res chain seq x y z
N THR A 1 -42.19 -13.55 -28.56
CA THR A 1 -41.87 -13.84 -27.14
C THR A 1 -40.63 -13.06 -26.72
N LYS A 2 -40.80 -11.91 -26.04
CA LYS A 2 -39.69 -11.06 -25.57
C LYS A 2 -39.00 -11.72 -24.37
N LYS A 3 -37.75 -12.19 -24.53
CA LYS A 3 -36.90 -12.55 -23.39
C LYS A 3 -36.33 -11.26 -22.79
N LYS A 4 -36.80 -10.89 -21.59
CA LYS A 4 -36.22 -9.84 -20.75
C LYS A 4 -34.79 -10.27 -20.40
N LYS A 5 -33.79 -9.51 -20.82
CA LYS A 5 -32.39 -9.67 -20.41
C LYS A 5 -32.28 -9.09 -19.00
N LEU A 6 -32.08 -9.96 -18.01
CA LEU A 6 -31.82 -9.58 -16.64
C LEU A 6 -30.42 -8.95 -16.61
N VAL A 7 -30.36 -7.63 -16.44
CA VAL A 7 -29.12 -6.88 -16.25
C VAL A 7 -28.71 -7.08 -14.79
N ALA A 8 -27.62 -7.80 -14.55
CA ALA A 8 -26.97 -7.82 -13.24
C ALA A 8 -26.31 -6.44 -13.01
N PRO A 9 -26.35 -5.88 -11.79
CA PRO A 9 -25.71 -4.60 -11.54
C PRO A 9 -24.20 -4.80 -11.58
N ALA A 10 -23.53 -4.06 -12.47
CA ALA A 10 -22.09 -3.88 -12.41
C ALA A 10 -21.76 -3.19 -11.08
N LEU A 11 -21.02 -3.87 -10.21
CA LEU A 11 -20.44 -3.26 -9.02
C LEU A 11 -19.28 -2.36 -9.48
N SER A 12 -19.62 -1.18 -10.00
CA SER A 12 -18.71 -0.04 -10.09
C SER A 12 -18.50 0.45 -8.67
N LEU A 13 -17.31 0.27 -8.09
CA LEU A 13 -17.00 0.87 -6.80
C LEU A 13 -17.03 2.40 -7.00
N SER A 14 -18.04 3.02 -6.40
CA SER A 14 -18.24 4.46 -6.45
C SER A 14 -17.14 5.18 -5.65
N LEU A 15 -16.99 6.48 -5.86
CA LEU A 15 -16.13 7.35 -5.04
C LEU A 15 -16.42 7.18 -3.54
N ASP A 16 -17.68 6.93 -3.19
CA ASP A 16 -18.10 6.67 -1.81
C ASP A 16 -17.65 5.30 -1.32
N ASP A 17 -17.53 4.29 -2.19
CA ASP A 17 -16.96 2.99 -1.84
C ASP A 17 -15.44 3.08 -1.63
N LEU A 18 -14.72 3.89 -2.41
CA LEU A 18 -13.29 4.16 -2.20
C LEU A 18 -13.00 5.01 -0.96
N ARG A 19 -13.90 5.95 -0.62
CA ARG A 19 -13.87 6.70 0.64
C ARG A 19 -14.19 5.81 1.84
N ARG A 20 -15.19 4.92 1.72
CA ARG A 20 -15.50 3.89 2.73
C ARG A 20 -14.36 2.89 2.94
N LEU A 21 -13.56 2.65 1.91
CA LEU A 21 -12.34 1.84 1.97
C LEU A 21 -11.10 2.63 2.42
N GLY A 22 -11.21 3.94 2.70
CA GLY A 22 -10.09 4.77 3.19
C GLY A 22 -8.99 5.06 2.16
N VAL A 23 -9.27 4.93 0.87
CA VAL A 23 -8.29 5.05 -0.22
C VAL A 23 -8.29 6.43 -0.88
N ALA A 24 -9.36 7.21 -0.73
CA ALA A 24 -9.47 8.58 -1.24
C ALA A 24 -9.69 9.57 -0.09
N SER A 25 -8.73 10.49 0.13
CA SER A 25 -8.86 11.57 1.11
C SER A 25 -9.74 12.69 0.57
N GLY A 26 -10.51 13.32 1.46
CA GLY A 26 -11.38 14.46 1.16
C GLY A 26 -10.58 15.63 0.62
N ALA A 27 -11.09 16.22 -0.46
CA ALA A 27 -10.51 17.41 -1.06
C ALA A 27 -10.36 18.52 0.00
N ARG A 28 -9.15 19.09 0.05
CA ARG A 28 -8.86 20.36 0.70
C ARG A 28 -9.80 21.40 0.09
N LEU A 29 -10.70 21.98 0.87
CA LEU A 29 -11.52 23.10 0.42
C LEU A 29 -10.59 24.30 0.17
N GLN A 30 -10.35 24.62 -1.10
CA GLN A 30 -9.99 25.96 -1.55
C GLN A 30 -10.87 26.35 -2.74
N PRO A 31 -11.23 27.63 -2.89
CA PRO A 31 -12.27 28.09 -3.81
C PRO A 31 -11.77 28.21 -5.26
N GLU A 32 -12.75 28.16 -6.15
CA GLU A 32 -12.75 27.99 -7.60
C GLU A 32 -11.65 28.66 -8.45
N GLY A 33 -11.24 27.91 -9.49
CA GLY A 33 -10.41 28.34 -10.61
C GLY A 33 -10.22 27.20 -11.63
N ASP A 34 -11.15 27.15 -12.59
CA ASP A 34 -11.28 26.40 -13.85
C ASP A 34 -10.26 25.31 -14.29
N HIS A 35 -10.83 24.20 -14.82
CA HIS A 35 -10.18 23.04 -15.47
C HIS A 35 -9.17 22.22 -14.65
N SER A 36 -9.66 21.48 -13.65
CA SER A 36 -8.88 20.40 -13.04
C SER A 36 -9.01 19.12 -13.88
N GLU A 37 -7.93 18.70 -14.55
CA GLU A 37 -7.79 17.31 -14.97
C GLU A 37 -7.98 16.39 -13.76
N PRO A 38 -8.63 15.22 -13.90
CA PRO A 38 -8.75 14.27 -12.79
C PRO A 38 -7.36 13.99 -12.23
N GLY A 39 -7.21 14.11 -10.90
CA GLY A 39 -5.95 13.79 -10.24
C GLY A 39 -5.49 12.40 -10.66
N ALA A 40 -4.19 12.11 -10.71
CA ALA A 40 -3.70 10.83 -11.25
C ALA A 40 -4.20 9.57 -10.48
N LEU A 41 -4.81 9.72 -9.29
CA LEU A 41 -5.56 8.68 -8.57
C LEU A 41 -7.01 8.48 -9.04
N GLU A 42 -7.58 9.49 -9.70
CA GLU A 42 -8.94 9.59 -10.24
C GLU A 42 -9.04 9.13 -11.70
N ARG A 43 -7.90 8.82 -12.35
CA ARG A 43 -7.88 8.31 -13.72
C ARG A 43 -8.55 6.93 -13.74
N GLU A 44 -9.70 6.85 -14.41
CA GLU A 44 -10.49 5.61 -14.50
C GLU A 44 -9.69 4.46 -15.13
N ASP A 45 -9.93 3.24 -14.63
CA ASP A 45 -9.29 2.05 -15.17
C ASP A 45 -9.75 1.81 -16.61
N VAL A 46 -8.82 1.61 -17.53
CA VAL A 46 -9.13 1.29 -18.92
C VAL A 46 -9.48 -0.19 -19.04
N VAL A 47 -10.65 -0.51 -19.57
CA VAL A 47 -11.10 -1.88 -19.77
C VAL A 47 -10.68 -2.37 -21.16
N ASP A 48 -9.96 -3.49 -21.24
CA ASP A 48 -9.60 -4.10 -22.53
C ASP A 48 -10.74 -4.95 -23.13
N GLY A 49 -10.55 -5.43 -24.37
CA GLY A 49 -11.55 -6.25 -25.07
C GLY A 49 -11.89 -7.60 -24.39
N ARG A 50 -11.16 -7.99 -23.34
CA ARG A 50 -11.43 -9.17 -22.50
C ARG A 50 -12.10 -8.81 -21.17
N GLY A 51 -12.40 -7.53 -20.91
CA GLY A 51 -12.97 -7.07 -19.65
C GLY A 51 -11.93 -6.85 -18.54
N THR A 52 -10.64 -6.87 -18.86
CA THR A 52 -9.57 -6.64 -17.87
C THR A 52 -9.44 -5.15 -17.60
N ARG A 53 -9.49 -4.77 -16.32
CA ARG A 53 -9.27 -3.38 -15.87
C ARG A 53 -7.78 -3.10 -15.75
N TRP A 54 -7.30 -2.10 -16.47
CA TRP A 54 -5.90 -1.68 -16.47
C TRP A 54 -5.76 -0.26 -15.93
N ARG A 55 -4.92 -0.10 -14.91
CA ARG A 55 -4.50 1.21 -14.38
C ARG A 55 -3.09 1.54 -14.84
N CYS A 56 -2.92 2.73 -15.41
CA CYS A 56 -1.61 3.25 -15.80
C CYS A 56 -1.09 4.20 -14.72
N PHE A 57 0.06 3.88 -14.15
CA PHE A 57 0.82 4.78 -13.29
C PHE A 57 1.94 5.43 -14.09
N SER A 58 1.91 6.75 -14.20
CA SER A 58 2.98 7.55 -14.79
C SER A 58 3.77 8.19 -13.65
N THR A 59 4.92 7.59 -13.33
CA THR A 59 5.65 7.85 -12.10
C THR A 59 7.12 8.14 -12.46
N GLY A 60 7.75 9.12 -11.81
CA GLY A 60 9.17 9.50 -12.00
C GLY A 60 9.48 10.49 -13.13
N GLU A 61 10.75 10.92 -13.21
CA GLU A 61 11.31 11.75 -14.30
C GLU A 61 12.60 11.09 -14.84
N PRO A 62 12.67 10.67 -16.11
CA PRO A 62 11.57 10.66 -17.09
C PRO A 62 10.42 9.71 -16.67
N PRO A 63 9.19 9.97 -17.13
CA PRO A 63 8.01 9.19 -16.74
C PRO A 63 8.17 7.74 -17.20
N GLN A 64 8.18 6.82 -16.23
CA GLN A 64 8.13 5.39 -16.49
C GLN A 64 6.69 4.93 -16.33
N GLU A 65 6.04 4.60 -17.44
CA GLU A 65 4.69 4.05 -17.44
C GLU A 65 4.69 2.62 -16.90
N SER A 66 3.86 2.36 -15.90
CA SER A 66 3.58 1.03 -15.39
C SER A 66 2.11 0.72 -15.53
N ARG A 67 1.78 -0.40 -16.19
CA ARG A 67 0.41 -0.90 -16.31
C ARG A 67 0.14 -1.97 -15.28
N VAL A 68 -0.97 -1.81 -14.58
CA VAL A 68 -1.41 -2.69 -13.49
C VAL A 68 -2.77 -3.28 -13.83
N ASN A 69 -2.87 -4.61 -13.79
CA ASN A 69 -4.13 -5.31 -13.94
C ASN A 69 -4.90 -5.20 -12.62
N MET A 70 -5.89 -4.32 -12.56
CA MET A 70 -6.71 -4.10 -11.37
C MET A 70 -7.70 -5.24 -11.13
N SER A 71 -8.08 -5.99 -12.17
CA SER A 71 -9.01 -7.12 -12.04
C SER A 71 -8.48 -8.24 -11.15
N VAL A 72 -7.15 -8.48 -11.12
CA VAL A 72 -6.55 -9.50 -10.24
C VAL A 72 -6.23 -8.99 -8.84
N LEU A 73 -6.27 -7.67 -8.62
CA LEU A 73 -5.85 -7.05 -7.36
C LEU A 73 -6.99 -6.70 -6.42
N GLU A 74 -8.23 -6.71 -6.91
CA GLU A 74 -9.43 -6.37 -6.12
C GLU A 74 -9.46 -7.02 -4.71
N PRO A 75 -9.12 -8.31 -4.51
CA PRO A 75 -9.12 -8.92 -3.18
C PRO A 75 -8.03 -8.38 -2.22
N PHE A 76 -7.00 -7.74 -2.77
CA PHE A 76 -5.75 -7.40 -2.08
C PHE A 76 -5.53 -5.88 -1.93
N LEU A 77 -6.45 -5.04 -2.43
CA LEU A 77 -6.30 -3.57 -2.39
C LEU A 77 -6.16 -3.03 -0.96
N ARG A 78 -6.78 -3.69 0.02
CA ARG A 78 -6.68 -3.37 1.45
C ARG A 78 -5.27 -3.54 2.03
N VAL A 79 -4.31 -4.07 1.27
CA VAL A 79 -2.90 -4.13 1.68
C VAL A 79 -2.34 -2.75 2.00
N LEU A 80 -2.87 -1.69 1.37
CA LEU A 80 -2.49 -0.30 1.61
C LEU A 80 -3.69 0.48 2.13
N SER A 81 -3.47 1.34 3.13
CA SER A 81 -4.49 2.25 3.65
C SER A 81 -3.86 3.54 4.16
N HIS A 82 -4.63 4.63 4.21
CA HIS A 82 -4.23 5.88 4.85
C HIS A 82 -4.65 5.85 6.32
N GLY A 83 -3.70 6.09 7.22
CA GLY A 83 -3.87 6.03 8.67
C GLY A 83 -4.04 7.39 9.33
N GLY A 84 -4.36 8.44 8.56
CA GLY A 84 -4.43 9.81 9.03
C GLY A 84 -3.11 10.56 8.88
N TYR A 85 -2.94 11.62 9.69
CA TYR A 85 -1.84 12.56 9.59
C TYR A 85 -0.99 12.57 10.88
N TYR A 86 0.29 12.88 10.74
CA TYR A 86 1.28 12.92 11.81
C TYR A 86 1.93 14.31 11.94
N GLY A 87 2.22 14.72 13.19
CA GLY A 87 2.76 16.04 13.52
C GLY A 87 1.68 17.12 13.41
N ASP A 88 1.99 18.27 12.83
CA ASP A 88 1.04 19.37 12.63
C ASP A 88 0.05 19.12 11.45
N GLY A 89 -0.28 17.85 11.19
CA GLY A 89 -1.14 17.44 10.07
C GLY A 89 -0.46 17.42 8.69
N MET A 90 0.86 17.63 8.64
CA MET A 90 1.62 17.79 7.39
C MET A 90 2.24 16.50 6.85
N ASN A 91 2.27 15.41 7.63
CA ASN A 91 2.88 14.16 7.21
C ASN A 91 1.83 13.05 7.11
N ASP A 92 1.77 12.34 6.00
CA ASP A 92 0.85 11.22 5.84
C ASP A 92 1.31 9.99 6.64
N ILE A 93 0.36 9.28 7.24
CA ILE A 93 0.58 7.94 7.80
C ILE A 93 0.09 6.93 6.77
N ILE A 94 0.99 6.16 6.18
CA ILE A 94 0.64 5.12 5.22
C ILE A 94 0.82 3.75 5.86
N VAL A 95 -0.22 2.93 5.85
CA VAL A 95 -0.26 1.64 6.53
C VAL A 95 -0.23 0.52 5.49
N PHE A 96 0.76 -0.36 5.62
CA PHE A 96 0.88 -1.59 4.85
C PHE A 96 0.53 -2.80 5.73
N SER A 97 -0.54 -3.49 5.37
CA SER A 97 -1.12 -4.60 6.14
C SER A 97 -0.83 -5.94 5.48
N SER A 98 0.21 -6.62 5.96
CA SER A 98 0.69 -7.89 5.37
C SER A 98 -0.39 -8.98 5.31
N CYS A 99 -1.36 -8.99 6.23
CA CYS A 99 -2.44 -9.99 6.26
C CYS A 99 -3.26 -10.08 4.98
N TYR A 100 -3.33 -8.99 4.21
CA TYR A 100 -4.04 -8.91 2.94
C TYR A 100 -3.16 -9.28 1.74
N LEU A 101 -1.93 -9.75 1.94
CA LEU A 101 -1.10 -10.27 0.86
C LEU A 101 -1.65 -11.59 0.29
N PRO A 102 -1.48 -11.82 -1.03
CA PRO A 102 -1.69 -13.12 -1.65
C PRO A 102 -0.92 -14.22 -0.92
N ARG A 103 -1.51 -15.42 -0.85
CA ARG A 103 -0.80 -16.62 -0.38
C ARG A 103 0.02 -17.20 -1.53
N ASN A 104 1.20 -17.76 -1.24
CA ASN A 104 2.09 -18.38 -2.24
C ASN A 104 1.44 -19.54 -3.03
N CYS A 105 0.38 -20.15 -2.50
CA CYS A 105 -0.41 -21.19 -3.15
C CYS A 105 -1.43 -20.66 -4.17
N LEU A 106 -1.54 -19.34 -4.34
CA LEU A 106 -2.44 -18.73 -5.32
C LEU A 106 -1.99 -19.07 -6.75
N GLU A 107 -2.95 -19.41 -7.61
CA GLU A 107 -2.66 -19.57 -9.04
C GLU A 107 -2.12 -18.25 -9.63
N ASN A 108 -1.10 -18.33 -10.47
CA ASN A 108 -0.42 -17.16 -11.03
C ASN A 108 0.12 -16.20 -9.95
N TYR A 109 0.53 -16.70 -8.78
CA TYR A 109 1.04 -15.90 -7.66
C TYR A 109 2.06 -14.83 -8.07
N GLN A 110 3.04 -15.19 -8.92
CA GLN A 110 4.06 -14.24 -9.39
C GLN A 110 3.44 -13.07 -10.16
N TYR A 111 2.51 -13.37 -11.08
CA TYR A 111 1.79 -12.35 -11.84
C TYR A 111 1.01 -11.41 -10.92
N VAL A 112 0.27 -11.95 -9.94
CA VAL A 112 -0.49 -11.16 -8.98
C VAL A 112 0.44 -10.30 -8.12
N MET A 113 1.53 -10.86 -7.61
CA MET A 113 2.50 -10.15 -6.79
C MET A 113 3.23 -9.03 -7.56
N ASP A 114 3.56 -9.24 -8.82
CA ASP A 114 4.18 -8.22 -9.67
C ASP A 114 3.24 -7.05 -9.93
N HIS A 115 1.96 -7.34 -10.20
CA HIS A 115 0.94 -6.29 -10.33
C HIS A 115 0.67 -5.59 -9.01
N LEU A 116 0.63 -6.31 -7.89
CA LEU A 116 0.44 -5.74 -6.57
C LEU A 116 1.60 -4.82 -6.18
N PHE A 117 2.83 -5.21 -6.51
CA PHE A 117 4.01 -4.38 -6.28
C PHE A 117 3.93 -3.05 -7.02
N ARG A 118 3.63 -3.11 -8.33
CA ARG A 118 3.47 -1.93 -9.17
C ARG A 118 2.33 -1.04 -8.68
N TYR A 119 1.22 -1.64 -8.24
CA TYR A 119 0.11 -0.93 -7.60
C TYR A 119 0.56 -0.21 -6.34
N VAL A 120 1.25 -0.88 -5.43
CA VAL A 120 1.71 -0.28 -4.16
C VAL A 120 2.69 0.86 -4.44
N VAL A 121 3.69 0.66 -5.29
CA VAL A 121 4.67 1.71 -5.62
C VAL A 121 4.00 2.89 -6.33
N GLY A 122 3.12 2.61 -7.31
CA GLY A 122 2.40 3.64 -8.04
C GLY A 122 1.48 4.45 -7.13
N THR A 123 0.72 3.77 -6.26
CA THR A 123 -0.19 4.40 -5.30
C THR A 123 0.59 5.21 -4.26
N LEU A 124 1.67 4.67 -3.71
CA LEU A 124 2.56 5.42 -2.80
C LEU A 124 3.09 6.69 -3.47
N ASP A 125 3.50 6.61 -4.73
CA ASP A 125 4.05 7.78 -5.42
C ASP A 125 2.98 8.86 -5.66
N LEU A 126 1.71 8.47 -5.83
CA LEU A 126 0.59 9.39 -5.93
C LEU A 126 0.12 9.96 -4.59
N MET A 127 0.15 9.14 -3.53
CA MET A 127 -0.25 9.55 -2.18
C MET A 127 0.77 10.49 -1.52
N VAL A 128 2.06 10.29 -1.81
CA VAL A 128 3.14 11.03 -1.16
C VAL A 128 3.41 12.34 -1.92
N ALA A 129 2.64 13.38 -1.59
CA ALA A 129 2.91 14.74 -2.08
C ALA A 129 4.13 15.36 -1.38
N GLU A 130 4.22 15.19 -0.06
CA GLU A 130 5.31 15.68 0.77
C GLU A 130 5.86 14.56 1.65
N ASN A 131 5.96 14.75 2.96
CA ASN A 131 6.59 13.85 3.91
C ASN A 131 5.59 12.78 4.39
N TYR A 132 6.06 11.57 4.67
CA TYR A 132 5.20 10.50 5.19
C TYR A 132 5.95 9.57 6.13
N VAL A 133 5.20 8.88 6.98
CA VAL A 133 5.66 7.73 7.74
C VAL A 133 4.96 6.48 7.22
N MET A 134 5.66 5.35 7.25
CA MET A 134 5.09 4.07 6.84
C MET A 134 5.00 3.14 8.04
N VAL A 135 3.83 2.54 8.24
CA VAL A 135 3.57 1.52 9.26
C VAL A 135 3.35 0.18 8.56
N TYR A 136 4.21 -0.79 8.80
CA TYR A 136 4.06 -2.16 8.32
C TYR A 136 3.54 -3.06 9.43
N LEU A 137 2.29 -3.51 9.30
CA LEU A 137 1.65 -4.40 10.27
C LEU A 137 1.89 -5.86 9.89
N CYS A 138 2.64 -6.58 10.72
CA CYS A 138 2.79 -8.03 10.59
C CYS A 138 1.62 -8.74 11.29
N ALA A 139 0.90 -9.64 10.62
CA ALA A 139 -0.07 -10.50 11.30
C ALA A 139 0.51 -11.88 11.59
N GLY A 140 1.44 -11.95 12.55
CA GLY A 140 1.65 -13.15 13.37
C GLY A 140 1.99 -14.49 12.69
N GLY A 141 2.76 -14.50 11.60
CA GLY A 141 3.23 -15.75 10.98
C GLY A 141 2.80 -15.90 9.53
N GLN A 142 3.49 -15.18 8.64
CA GLN A 142 3.19 -15.16 7.20
C GLN A 142 4.39 -15.56 6.35
N LYS A 143 5.10 -16.63 6.72
CA LYS A 143 6.16 -17.17 5.86
C LYS A 143 5.63 -17.49 4.46
N ASP A 144 4.38 -17.94 4.37
CA ASP A 144 3.76 -18.40 3.14
C ASP A 144 3.18 -17.27 2.26
N LYS A 145 3.33 -16.01 2.66
CA LYS A 145 2.84 -14.85 1.90
C LYS A 145 3.95 -13.89 1.47
N LEU A 146 5.19 -14.14 1.89
CA LEU A 146 6.30 -13.26 1.59
C LEU A 146 6.93 -13.66 0.24
N PRO A 147 7.22 -12.69 -0.64
CA PRO A 147 7.90 -12.97 -1.89
C PRO A 147 9.36 -13.38 -1.64
N GLY A 148 9.96 -14.09 -2.60
CA GLY A 148 11.34 -14.55 -2.50
C GLY A 148 12.38 -13.40 -2.50
N ILE A 149 13.62 -13.73 -2.14
CA ILE A 149 14.73 -12.75 -2.02
C ILE A 149 14.99 -11.98 -3.32
N SER A 150 14.87 -12.64 -4.48
CA SER A 150 15.07 -11.99 -5.79
C SER A 150 14.07 -10.86 -6.02
N TRP A 151 12.79 -11.12 -5.76
CA TRP A 151 11.73 -10.13 -5.85
C TRP A 151 11.93 -8.99 -4.85
N LEU A 152 12.36 -9.29 -3.62
CA LEU A 152 12.65 -8.26 -2.61
C LEU A 152 13.79 -7.33 -3.04
N LYS A 153 14.81 -7.87 -3.71
CA LYS A 153 15.91 -7.09 -4.28
C LYS A 153 15.43 -6.20 -5.44
N GLU A 154 14.58 -6.72 -6.32
CA GLU A 154 13.97 -5.94 -7.41
C GLU A 154 13.04 -4.85 -6.87
N CYS A 155 12.25 -5.19 -5.86
CA CYS A 155 11.38 -4.27 -5.14
C CYS A 155 12.19 -3.10 -4.54
N TYR A 156 13.26 -3.41 -3.79
CA TYR A 156 14.15 -2.40 -3.24
C TYR A 156 14.79 -1.53 -4.34
N THR A 157 15.25 -2.15 -5.44
CA THR A 157 15.88 -1.43 -6.56
C THR A 157 14.89 -0.45 -7.19
N THR A 158 13.64 -0.88 -7.39
CA THR A 158 12.56 -0.06 -7.94
C THR A 158 12.22 1.11 -7.01
N ILE A 159 12.04 0.85 -5.70
CA ILE A 159 11.77 1.90 -4.70
C ILE A 159 12.94 2.88 -4.60
N ASN A 160 14.19 2.39 -4.62
CA ASN A 160 15.38 3.24 -4.53
C ASN A 160 15.53 4.16 -5.75
N ARG A 161 15.03 3.75 -6.93
CA ARG A 161 14.94 4.61 -8.12
C ARG A 161 13.83 5.67 -8.01
N ARG A 162 12.83 5.48 -7.15
CA ARG A 162 11.78 6.48 -6.86
C ARG A 162 12.27 7.47 -5.80
N TYR A 163 13.05 8.46 -6.25
CA TYR A 163 13.68 9.46 -5.38
C TYR A 163 12.70 10.13 -4.39
N ARG A 164 11.47 10.46 -4.84
CA ARG A 164 10.41 11.04 -4.01
C ARG A 164 10.06 10.15 -2.81
N LEU A 165 9.71 8.89 -3.05
CA LEU A 165 9.37 7.92 -2.00
C LEU A 165 10.47 7.77 -0.96
N ARG A 166 11.73 7.71 -1.42
CA ARG A 166 12.89 7.54 -0.53
C ARG A 166 13.21 8.80 0.27
N LYS A 167 13.16 9.99 -0.35
CA LYS A 167 13.50 11.27 0.27
C LYS A 167 12.49 11.64 1.35
N ASN A 168 11.21 11.49 1.03
CA ASN A 168 10.12 12.00 1.84
C ASN A 168 9.71 11.10 3.00
N LEU A 169 10.13 9.83 2.99
CA LEU A 169 9.92 8.91 4.12
C LEU A 169 10.61 9.45 5.39
N LYS A 170 9.89 9.66 6.48
CA LYS A 170 10.44 10.12 7.77
C LYS A 170 10.73 8.96 8.72
N GLY A 171 9.88 7.95 8.71
CA GLY A 171 10.00 6.76 9.55
C GLY A 171 9.33 5.56 8.90
N PHE A 172 9.87 4.37 9.16
CA PHE A 172 9.32 3.10 8.72
C PHE A 172 9.23 2.15 9.91
N TYR A 173 8.02 2.00 10.45
CA TYR A 173 7.73 1.25 11.66
C TYR A 173 7.22 -0.14 11.28
N VAL A 174 7.98 -1.19 11.57
CA VAL A 174 7.55 -2.58 11.38
C VAL A 174 7.04 -3.10 12.71
N VAL A 175 5.74 -3.32 12.79
CA VAL A 175 5.03 -3.76 14.00
C VAL A 175 4.92 -5.27 14.01
N HIS A 176 5.18 -5.89 15.15
CA HIS A 176 5.26 -7.34 15.34
C HIS A 176 6.22 -8.04 14.37
N PRO A 177 7.46 -7.54 14.21
CA PRO A 177 8.39 -8.11 13.24
C PRO A 177 8.68 -9.58 13.55
N THR A 178 8.40 -10.44 12.57
CA THR A 178 8.75 -11.85 12.66
C THR A 178 10.28 -12.02 12.66
N TRP A 179 10.77 -13.14 13.19
CA TRP A 179 12.20 -13.48 13.16
C TRP A 179 12.76 -13.42 11.72
N TYR A 180 11.96 -13.85 10.74
CA TYR A 180 12.32 -13.84 9.33
C TYR A 180 12.49 -12.41 8.80
N ILE A 181 11.57 -11.50 9.13
CA ILE A 181 11.68 -10.08 8.72
C ILE A 181 12.94 -9.43 9.34
N LYS A 182 13.23 -9.73 10.61
CA LYS A 182 14.46 -9.26 11.26
C LYS A 182 15.72 -9.80 10.58
N ALA A 183 15.75 -11.09 10.26
CA ALA A 183 16.86 -11.72 9.56
C ALA A 183 17.04 -11.14 8.15
N LEU A 184 15.95 -11.02 7.39
CA LEU A 184 15.93 -10.41 6.07
C LEU A 184 16.46 -8.98 6.11
N ALA A 185 15.98 -8.16 7.05
CA ALA A 185 16.44 -6.78 7.22
C ALA A 185 17.96 -6.70 7.45
N THR A 186 18.52 -7.62 8.24
CA THR A 186 19.98 -7.74 8.44
C THR A 186 20.71 -8.11 7.16
N ILE A 187 20.19 -9.06 6.38
CA ILE A 187 20.79 -9.49 5.11
C ILE A 187 20.77 -8.38 4.06
N ILE A 188 19.69 -7.60 3.99
CA ILE A 188 19.56 -6.51 3.00
C ILE A 188 20.23 -5.20 3.46
N LYS A 189 20.56 -5.06 4.77
CA LYS A 189 21.23 -3.89 5.35
C LYS A 189 22.43 -3.36 4.56
N PRO A 190 23.39 -4.18 4.05
CA PRO A 190 24.52 -3.67 3.25
C PRO A 190 24.09 -3.03 1.92
N PHE A 191 22.93 -3.38 1.39
CA PHE A 191 22.39 -2.81 0.14
C PHE A 191 21.55 -1.55 0.39
N ILE A 192 21.23 -1.27 1.66
CA ILE A 192 20.41 -0.15 2.09
C ILE A 192 21.27 0.99 2.63
N SER A 193 21.03 2.21 2.16
CA SER A 193 21.77 3.38 2.65
C SER A 193 21.63 3.55 4.17
N SER A 194 22.69 4.01 4.83
CA SER A 194 22.68 4.30 6.28
C SER A 194 21.54 5.24 6.71
N LYS A 195 21.17 6.20 5.85
CA LYS A 195 20.01 7.10 6.06
C LYS A 195 18.69 6.34 6.18
N PHE A 196 18.44 5.35 5.32
CA PHE A 196 17.21 4.55 5.37
C PHE A 196 17.23 3.57 6.54
N SER A 197 18.39 2.96 6.83
CA SER A 197 18.51 2.08 8.00
C SER A 197 18.14 2.77 9.32
N ARG A 198 18.37 4.09 9.44
CA ARG A 198 17.93 4.89 10.59
C ARG A 198 16.44 5.19 10.63
N LYS A 199 15.75 5.14 9.49
CA LYS A 199 14.29 5.31 9.40
C LYS A 199 13.55 4.03 9.79
N LEU A 200 14.18 2.86 9.61
CA LEU A 200 13.59 1.57 9.92
C LEU A 200 13.64 1.28 11.43
N GLN A 201 12.46 1.16 12.05
CA GLN A 201 12.31 0.82 13.46
C GLN A 201 11.40 -0.38 13.64
N PHE A 202 11.80 -1.28 14.54
CA PHE A 202 11.06 -2.48 14.90
C PHE A 202 10.27 -2.22 16.17
N VAL A 203 8.96 -2.40 16.09
CA VAL A 203 8.00 -2.10 17.16
C VAL A 203 7.39 -3.41 17.63
N ALA A 204 7.47 -3.69 18.93
CA ALA A 204 7.09 -4.98 19.48
C ALA A 204 5.57 -5.13 19.62
N SER A 205 4.85 -4.04 19.89
CA SER A 205 3.42 -4.02 20.20
C SER A 205 2.67 -2.83 19.58
N LEU A 206 1.34 -2.90 19.53
CA LEU A 206 0.49 -1.77 19.12
C LEU A 206 0.55 -0.57 20.11
N PRO A 207 0.60 -0.78 21.44
CA PRO A 207 0.87 0.31 22.38
C PRO A 207 2.19 1.04 22.10
N ASP A 208 3.28 0.32 21.82
CA ASP A 208 4.56 0.94 21.47
C ASP A 208 4.45 1.79 20.20
N LEU A 209 3.64 1.37 19.22
CA LEU A 209 3.37 2.16 18.01
C LEU A 209 2.66 3.48 18.35
N SER A 210 1.69 3.44 19.27
CA SER A 210 0.91 4.62 19.66
C SER A 210 1.76 5.73 20.30
N HIS A 211 2.92 5.39 20.89
CA HIS A 211 3.89 6.35 21.39
C HIS A 211 4.73 7.01 20.28
N LEU A 212 4.73 6.45 19.07
CA LEU A 212 5.54 6.92 17.94
C LEU A 212 4.71 7.70 16.92
N VAL A 213 3.46 7.30 16.68
CA VAL A 213 2.54 7.96 15.73
C VAL A 213 1.10 7.91 16.26
N PRO A 214 0.25 8.92 15.94
CA PRO A 214 -1.19 8.83 16.20
C PRO A 214 -1.77 7.59 15.51
N THR A 215 -2.51 6.78 16.27
CA THR A 215 -3.08 5.52 15.79
C THR A 215 -4.61 5.54 15.71
N GLU A 216 -5.24 6.66 16.08
CA GLU A 216 -6.69 6.82 16.14
C GLU A 216 -7.42 6.59 14.80
N HIS A 217 -6.77 6.93 13.68
CA HIS A 217 -7.27 6.74 12.32
C HIS A 217 -6.62 5.54 11.60
N VAL A 218 -5.68 4.83 12.26
CA VAL A 218 -4.98 3.69 11.68
C VAL A 218 -5.92 2.49 11.69
N GLN A 219 -6.27 1.98 10.51
CA GLN A 219 -7.08 0.77 10.37
C GLN A 219 -6.24 -0.48 10.66
N ILE A 220 -6.28 -0.94 11.92
CA ILE A 220 -5.59 -2.15 12.36
C ILE A 220 -6.45 -3.39 12.01
N PRO A 221 -5.95 -4.33 11.20
CA PRO A 221 -6.67 -5.56 10.91
C PRO A 221 -6.90 -6.42 12.16
N ASP A 222 -8.07 -7.05 12.28
CA ASP A 222 -8.43 -7.90 13.43
C ASP A 222 -7.37 -8.96 13.77
N CYS A 223 -6.76 -9.55 12.75
CA CYS A 223 -5.71 -10.57 12.95
C CYS A 223 -4.44 -10.01 13.60
N VAL A 224 -4.12 -8.74 13.38
CA VAL A 224 -3.00 -8.04 14.03
C VAL A 224 -3.37 -7.72 15.48
N ALA A 225 -4.56 -7.17 15.71
CA ALA A 225 -5.06 -6.88 17.05
C ALA A 225 -5.14 -8.14 17.94
N ARG A 226 -5.64 -9.25 17.40
CA ARG A 226 -5.67 -10.55 18.10
C ARG A 226 -4.27 -11.08 18.39
N TYR A 227 -3.31 -10.88 17.49
CA TYR A 227 -1.93 -11.29 17.71
C TYR A 227 -1.28 -10.50 18.85
N ASP A 228 -1.48 -9.18 18.89
CA ASP A 228 -1.02 -8.30 19.97
C ASP A 228 -1.58 -8.72 21.34
N GLN A 229 -2.88 -9.03 21.40
CA GLN A 229 -3.54 -9.53 22.61
C GLN A 229 -3.01 -10.88 23.10
N ASN A 230 -2.61 -11.77 22.19
CA ASN A 230 -2.04 -13.06 22.56
C ASN A 230 -0.59 -12.95 23.04
N LEU A 231 0.14 -11.93 22.60
CA LEU A 231 1.54 -11.71 23.00
C LEU A 231 1.66 -11.00 24.36
N SER A 232 0.60 -10.29 24.76
CA SER A 232 0.50 -9.57 26.04
C SER A 232 -0.09 -10.42 27.18
N ARG A 233 -0.46 -11.67 26.90
CA ARG A 233 -0.83 -12.69 27.89
C ARG A 233 0.37 -13.56 28.24
#